data_AF-A0A7L7L0L9-F1
#
_entry.id   AF-A0A7L7L0L9-F1
#
_cell.length_a   1.000
_cell.length_b   1.000
_cell.length_c   1.000
_cell.angle_alpha   90.00
_cell.angle_beta   90.00
_cell.angle_gamma   90.00
#
_symmetry.space_group_name_H-M   'P 1'
#
loop_
_entity.id
_entity.type
_entity.pdbx_description
1 polymer ?
#
loop_
_entity_poly.entity_id
_entity_poly.type
_entity_poly.pdbx_seq_one_letter_code
_entity_poly.pdbx_strand_id
1 'polypeptide(L)'
;MGVSNSQKYTISKHATMRIHTRFNIPKNRVKAWVDRFLAQATFFKECENSKSGELQIFKLDDVLAVLNVDEYIVVTAYSYNPFNKTNGLSDEMMNLLRPSLDNILAKEKIHLRDDLDGLMLDLQMDYQAFQNRPKSEESFEKFLEGVDKINQRIETSQSLIRNIEKLKE
;
A
#
# COMPACT_ATOMS: atom_id res chain seq x y z
N MET A 1 -32.94 2.27 -0.37
CA MET A 1 -33.49 3.43 0.37
C MET A 1 -32.33 4.37 0.70
N GLY A 2 -32.54 5.68 0.59
CA GLY A 2 -31.54 6.70 0.92
C GLY A 2 -31.17 6.71 2.41
N VAL A 3 -30.12 7.44 2.77
CA VAL A 3 -29.66 7.57 4.16
C VAL A 3 -30.72 8.27 5.00
N SER A 4 -31.16 7.63 6.08
CA SER A 4 -32.09 8.23 7.05
C SER A 4 -31.52 9.53 7.63
N ASN A 5 -32.34 10.56 7.79
CA ASN A 5 -31.94 11.87 8.32
C ASN A 5 -30.82 12.58 7.51
N SER A 6 -30.74 12.36 6.20
CA SER A 6 -29.71 12.94 5.31
C SER A 6 -29.47 14.45 5.49
N GLN A 7 -30.50 15.22 5.82
CA GLN A 7 -30.42 16.68 6.04
C GLN A 7 -29.67 17.10 7.32
N LYS A 8 -29.52 16.19 8.29
CA LYS A 8 -28.82 16.46 9.56
C LYS A 8 -27.30 16.26 9.46
N TYR A 9 -26.83 15.69 8.35
CA TYR A 9 -25.42 15.33 8.23
C TYR A 9 -24.52 16.56 8.02
N THR A 10 -23.48 16.66 8.83
CA THR A 10 -22.41 17.62 8.67
C THR A 10 -21.21 16.96 7.98
N ILE A 11 -20.46 17.72 7.18
CA ILE A 11 -19.34 17.19 6.41
C ILE A 11 -18.05 17.55 7.14
N SER A 12 -17.27 16.55 7.54
CA SER A 12 -15.99 16.80 8.19
C SER A 12 -15.01 17.55 7.25
N LYS A 13 -14.06 18.29 7.82
CA LYS A 13 -12.99 18.95 7.04
C LYS A 13 -12.20 17.94 6.21
N HIS A 14 -11.95 16.76 6.78
CA HIS A 14 -11.27 15.65 6.10
C HIS A 14 -12.08 15.12 4.92
N ALA A 15 -13.38 14.86 5.10
CA ALA A 15 -14.26 14.44 4.01
C ALA A 15 -14.32 15.48 2.88
N THR A 16 -14.41 16.77 3.23
CA THR A 16 -14.44 17.86 2.24
C THR A 16 -13.19 17.85 1.37
N MET A 17 -12.02 17.69 1.98
CA MET A 17 -10.75 17.61 1.27
C MET A 17 -10.65 16.35 0.40
N ARG A 18 -11.06 15.19 0.91
CA ARG A 18 -11.06 13.92 0.16
C ARG A 18 -11.99 13.97 -1.04
N ILE A 19 -13.19 14.53 -0.89
CA ILE A 19 -14.16 14.65 -1.98
C ILE A 19 -13.62 15.58 -3.07
N HIS A 20 -13.06 16.72 -2.66
CA HIS A 20 -12.47 17.66 -3.60
C HIS A 20 -11.33 17.05 -4.41
N THR A 21 -10.40 16.37 -3.73
CA THR A 21 -9.19 15.80 -4.36
C THR A 21 -9.47 14.55 -5.17
N ARG A 22 -10.37 13.67 -4.72
CA ARG A 22 -10.60 12.36 -5.35
C ARG A 22 -11.65 12.36 -6.46
N PHE A 23 -12.65 13.24 -6.36
CA PHE A 23 -13.73 13.33 -7.34
C PHE A 23 -13.70 14.63 -8.15
N ASN A 24 -12.65 15.45 -7.97
CA ASN A 24 -12.47 16.75 -8.64
C ASN A 24 -13.69 17.69 -8.44
N ILE A 25 -14.29 17.66 -7.26
CA ILE A 25 -15.48 18.47 -6.94
C ILE A 25 -15.03 19.77 -6.25
N PRO A 26 -15.36 20.95 -6.79
CA PRO A 26 -15.01 22.21 -6.13
C PRO A 26 -15.52 22.29 -4.69
N LYS A 27 -14.73 22.83 -3.76
CA LYS A 27 -15.07 22.89 -2.31
C LYS A 27 -16.44 23.53 -2.04
N ASN A 28 -16.83 24.54 -2.81
CA ASN A 28 -18.14 25.19 -2.72
C ASN A 28 -19.33 24.33 -3.20
N ARG A 29 -19.07 23.25 -3.95
CA ARG A 29 -20.08 22.30 -4.45
C ARG A 29 -20.12 20.98 -3.68
N VAL A 30 -19.17 20.75 -2.77
CA VAL A 30 -19.10 19.51 -1.98
C VAL A 30 -20.39 19.27 -1.20
N LYS A 31 -20.96 20.29 -0.56
CA LYS A 31 -22.21 20.15 0.21
C LYS A 31 -23.36 19.65 -0.65
N ALA A 32 -23.64 20.33 -1.76
CA ALA A 32 -24.71 19.94 -2.68
C ALA A 32 -24.49 18.55 -3.28
N TRP A 33 -23.24 18.14 -3.50
CA TRP A 33 -22.92 16.79 -3.96
C TRP A 33 -23.17 15.73 -2.89
N VAL A 34 -22.75 15.98 -1.64
CA VAL A 34 -23.01 15.06 -0.52
C VAL A 34 -24.51 14.92 -0.27
N ASP A 35 -25.28 16.02 -0.31
CA ASP A 35 -26.73 15.96 -0.11
C ASP A 35 -27.41 15.06 -1.15
N ARG A 36 -26.99 15.15 -2.42
CA ARG A 36 -27.46 14.27 -3.50
C ARG A 36 -27.03 12.83 -3.28
N PHE A 37 -25.78 12.62 -2.86
CA PHE A 37 -25.24 11.30 -2.54
C PHE A 37 -26.08 10.66 -1.43
N LEU A 38 -26.27 11.32 -0.29
CA LEU A 38 -27.01 10.78 0.86
C LEU A 38 -28.48 10.49 0.53
N ALA A 39 -29.10 11.28 -0.36
CA ALA A 39 -30.48 11.05 -0.79
C ALA A 39 -30.67 9.75 -1.59
N GLN A 40 -29.65 9.31 -2.32
CA GLN A 40 -29.74 8.17 -3.24
C GLN A 40 -28.94 6.95 -2.77
N ALA A 41 -27.95 7.16 -1.90
CA ALA A 41 -27.04 6.12 -1.46
C ALA A 41 -27.76 5.04 -0.65
N THR A 42 -27.42 3.79 -0.93
CA THR A 42 -27.93 2.61 -0.24
C THR A 42 -26.92 2.13 0.80
N PHE A 43 -27.41 1.61 1.92
CA PHE A 43 -26.56 0.94 2.90
C PHE A 43 -25.76 -0.20 2.24
N PHE A 44 -24.46 -0.26 2.50
CA PHE A 44 -23.55 -1.24 1.92
C PHE A 44 -23.07 -2.25 2.97
N LYS A 45 -22.41 -1.77 4.03
CA LYS A 45 -21.99 -2.60 5.17
C LYS A 45 -21.64 -1.77 6.39
N GLU A 46 -21.56 -2.41 7.55
CA GLU A 46 -20.95 -1.82 8.74
C GLU A 46 -19.42 -1.80 8.61
N CYS A 47 -18.78 -0.82 9.24
CA CYS A 47 -17.33 -0.74 9.27
C CYS A 47 -16.79 -1.75 10.31
N GLU A 48 -15.92 -2.67 9.88
CA GLU A 48 -15.36 -3.76 10.74
C GLU A 48 -14.59 -3.25 11.97
N ASN A 49 -14.16 -1.98 11.95
CA ASN A 49 -13.49 -1.32 13.08
C ASN A 49 -14.46 -0.54 14.01
N SER A 50 -15.77 -0.62 13.81
CA SER A 50 -16.75 0.02 14.68
C SER A 50 -17.09 -0.88 15.87
N LYS A 51 -16.92 -0.37 17.08
CA LYS A 51 -17.25 -1.11 18.31
C LYS A 51 -18.76 -1.24 18.56
N SER A 52 -19.60 -0.44 17.89
CA SER A 52 -21.05 -0.36 18.19
C SER A 52 -21.95 -0.02 16.98
N GLY A 53 -21.52 -0.26 15.75
CA GLY A 53 -22.36 -0.01 14.55
C GLY A 53 -22.55 1.46 14.17
N GLU A 54 -21.85 2.36 14.88
CA GLU A 54 -21.89 3.82 14.71
C GLU A 54 -21.35 4.26 13.33
N LEU A 55 -20.37 3.51 12.80
CA LEU A 55 -19.76 3.78 11.51
C LEU A 55 -20.31 2.85 10.43
N GLN A 56 -21.09 3.44 9.52
CA GLN A 56 -21.76 2.72 8.44
C GLN A 56 -21.24 3.20 7.08
N ILE A 57 -21.15 2.26 6.14
CA ILE A 57 -20.72 2.53 4.78
C ILE A 57 -21.95 2.52 3.87
N PHE A 58 -22.13 3.61 3.14
CA PHE A 58 -23.18 3.78 2.14
C PHE A 58 -22.57 3.85 0.74
N LYS A 59 -23.30 3.32 -0.24
CA LYS A 59 -22.88 3.21 -1.65
C LYS A 59 -23.85 3.91 -2.57
N LEU A 60 -23.32 4.66 -3.53
CA LEU A 60 -24.03 5.13 -4.72
C LEU A 60 -23.09 4.97 -5.92
N ASP A 61 -23.53 4.24 -6.95
CA ASP A 61 -22.71 3.92 -8.13
C ASP A 61 -21.30 3.41 -7.75
N ASP A 62 -20.26 4.09 -8.24
CA ASP A 62 -18.85 3.81 -7.97
C ASP A 62 -18.29 4.63 -6.81
N VAL A 63 -19.11 4.97 -5.81
CA VAL A 63 -18.71 5.78 -4.65
C VAL A 63 -19.18 5.13 -3.35
N LEU A 64 -18.26 5.00 -2.39
CA LEU A 64 -18.54 4.66 -1.00
C LEU A 64 -18.30 5.89 -0.10
N ALA A 65 -19.22 6.12 0.83
CA ALA A 65 -19.05 7.10 1.90
C ALA A 65 -19.14 6.42 3.27
N VAL A 66 -18.26 6.81 4.18
CA VAL A 66 -18.29 6.40 5.59
C VAL A 66 -18.99 7.48 6.39
N LEU A 67 -20.04 7.08 7.07
CA LEU A 67 -20.90 7.94 7.88
C LEU A 67 -20.81 7.51 9.34
N ASN A 68 -20.67 8.49 10.24
CA ASN A 68 -21.04 8.32 11.64
C ASN A 68 -22.53 8.65 11.76
N VAL A 69 -23.35 7.64 12.02
CA VAL A 69 -24.82 7.75 12.02
C VAL A 69 -25.33 8.38 13.31
N ASP A 70 -24.60 8.25 14.41
CA ASP A 70 -24.98 8.80 15.71
C ASP A 70 -24.71 10.29 15.80
N GLU A 71 -23.53 10.71 15.33
CA GLU A 71 -23.12 12.11 15.30
C GLU A 71 -23.62 12.85 14.04
N TYR A 72 -24.22 12.13 13.08
CA TYR A 72 -24.60 12.64 11.77
C TYR A 72 -23.41 13.33 11.06
N ILE A 73 -22.29 12.62 10.91
CA ILE A 73 -21.07 13.17 10.28
C ILE A 73 -20.65 12.33 9.09
N VAL A 74 -20.38 12.99 7.96
CA VAL A 74 -19.67 12.39 6.83
C VAL A 74 -18.17 12.39 7.13
N VAL A 75 -17.63 11.21 7.38
CA VAL A 75 -16.23 11.02 7.80
C VAL A 75 -15.29 11.06 6.60
N THR A 76 -15.65 10.35 5.52
CA THR A 76 -14.86 10.31 4.28
C THR A 76 -15.67 9.73 3.12
N ALA A 77 -15.19 9.95 1.89
CA ALA A 77 -15.71 9.29 0.68
C ALA A 77 -14.56 8.81 -0.21
N TYR A 78 -14.79 7.72 -0.93
CA TYR A 78 -13.81 7.10 -1.82
C TYR A 78 -14.50 6.34 -2.96
N SER A 79 -13.81 6.21 -4.08
CA SER A 79 -14.35 5.47 -5.23
C SER A 79 -14.49 3.99 -4.88
N TYR A 80 -15.68 3.44 -5.08
CA TYR A 80 -15.90 2.01 -5.16
C TYR A 80 -15.32 1.53 -6.50
N ASN A 81 -14.16 0.89 -6.46
CA ASN A 81 -13.71 0.09 -7.59
C ASN A 81 -13.73 -1.37 -7.10
N PRO A 82 -14.56 -2.26 -7.69
CA PRO A 82 -14.63 -3.66 -7.28
C PRO A 82 -13.30 -4.40 -7.44
N PHE A 83 -12.38 -3.85 -8.24
CA PHE A 83 -11.01 -4.32 -8.43
C PHE A 83 -9.97 -3.62 -7.53
N ASN A 84 -10.35 -2.58 -6.78
CA ASN A 84 -9.48 -1.86 -5.82
C ASN A 84 -9.63 -2.37 -4.38
N LYS A 85 -10.06 -3.61 -4.21
CA LYS A 85 -9.58 -4.35 -3.04
C LYS A 85 -8.13 -4.67 -3.35
N THR A 86 -7.21 -4.22 -2.52
CA THR A 86 -5.85 -4.78 -2.42
C THR A 86 -5.83 -6.28 -2.03
N ASN A 87 -6.95 -7.00 -2.20
CA ASN A 87 -7.18 -8.44 -2.01
C ASN A 87 -7.94 -9.02 -3.23
N GLY A 88 -7.60 -8.57 -4.44
CA GLY A 88 -8.43 -8.69 -5.66
C GLY A 88 -8.06 -9.79 -6.65
N LEU A 89 -7.36 -10.84 -6.24
CA LEU A 89 -7.22 -12.06 -7.03
C LEU A 89 -8.23 -13.08 -6.50
N SER A 90 -9.05 -13.68 -7.37
CA SER A 90 -9.86 -14.83 -6.96
C SER A 90 -8.92 -15.95 -6.47
N ASP A 91 -9.38 -16.80 -5.55
CA ASP A 91 -8.57 -17.93 -5.07
C ASP A 91 -8.03 -18.79 -6.23
N GLU A 92 -8.80 -18.87 -7.32
CA GLU A 92 -8.43 -19.53 -8.56
C GLU A 92 -7.26 -18.83 -9.29
N MET A 93 -7.31 -17.50 -9.42
CA MET A 93 -6.19 -16.72 -9.98
C MET A 93 -4.97 -16.71 -9.07
N MET A 94 -5.16 -16.67 -7.74
CA MET A 94 -4.06 -16.83 -6.78
C MET A 94 -3.40 -18.20 -6.91
N ASN A 95 -4.18 -19.26 -7.06
CA ASN A 95 -3.64 -20.60 -7.28
C ASN A 95 -2.87 -20.73 -8.60
N LEU A 96 -3.28 -20.00 -9.64
CA LEU A 96 -2.52 -19.92 -10.90
C LEU A 96 -1.23 -19.09 -10.78
N LEU A 97 -1.23 -18.05 -9.94
CA LEU A 97 -0.07 -17.18 -9.74
C LEU A 97 0.94 -17.72 -8.73
N ARG A 98 0.50 -18.53 -7.75
CA ARG A 98 1.37 -19.13 -6.72
C ARG A 98 2.61 -19.83 -7.29
N PRO A 99 2.50 -20.72 -8.30
CA PRO A 99 3.67 -21.34 -8.93
C PRO A 99 4.63 -20.31 -9.56
N SER A 100 4.10 -19.23 -10.12
CA SER A 100 4.91 -18.15 -10.70
C SER A 100 5.62 -17.34 -9.62
N LEU A 101 4.93 -17.01 -8.52
CA LEU A 101 5.51 -16.33 -7.37
C LEU A 101 6.57 -17.19 -6.67
N ASP A 102 6.33 -18.50 -6.54
CA ASP A 102 7.30 -19.46 -6.01
C ASP A 102 8.54 -19.56 -6.89
N ASN A 103 8.36 -19.58 -8.22
CA ASN A 103 9.47 -19.53 -9.16
C ASN A 103 10.27 -18.23 -9.07
N ILE A 104 9.60 -17.08 -8.88
CA ILE A 104 10.29 -15.79 -8.69
C ILE A 104 11.10 -15.82 -7.39
N LEU A 105 10.53 -16.33 -6.29
CA LEU A 105 11.27 -16.48 -5.03
C LEU A 105 12.46 -17.43 -5.15
N ALA A 106 12.27 -18.57 -5.81
CA ALA A 106 13.35 -19.54 -6.02
C ALA A 106 14.48 -18.94 -6.86
N LYS A 107 14.14 -18.22 -7.94
CA LYS A 107 15.11 -17.51 -8.78
C LYS A 107 15.82 -16.40 -8.03
N GLU A 108 15.09 -15.59 -7.26
CA GLU A 108 15.69 -14.49 -6.51
C GLU A 108 16.66 -15.02 -5.44
N LYS A 109 16.35 -16.15 -4.79
CA LYS A 109 17.28 -16.79 -3.84
C LYS A 109 18.57 -17.26 -4.51
N ILE A 110 18.48 -17.84 -5.70
CA ILE A 110 19.65 -18.26 -6.48
C ILE A 110 20.45 -17.03 -6.95
N HIS A 111 19.76 -16.03 -7.49
CA HIS A 111 20.39 -14.80 -7.98
C HIS A 111 21.07 -14.02 -6.86
N LEU A 112 20.43 -13.90 -5.69
CA LEU A 112 21.04 -13.29 -4.51
C LEU A 112 22.29 -14.04 -4.09
N ARG A 113 22.25 -15.38 -4.06
CA ARG A 113 23.44 -16.19 -3.73
C ARG A 113 24.57 -15.92 -4.71
N ASP A 114 24.30 -16.02 -6.01
CA ASP A 114 25.31 -15.87 -7.05
C ASP A 114 25.90 -14.44 -7.06
N ASP A 115 25.06 -13.42 -6.85
CA ASP A 115 25.50 -12.03 -6.69
C ASP A 115 26.38 -11.83 -5.45
N LEU A 116 25.98 -12.41 -4.31
CA LEU A 116 26.74 -12.32 -3.07
C LEU A 116 28.09 -13.05 -3.18
N ASP A 117 28.13 -14.21 -3.83
CA ASP A 117 29.38 -14.93 -4.07
C ASP A 117 30.36 -14.05 -4.88
N GLY A 118 29.89 -13.37 -5.92
CA GLY A 118 30.70 -12.41 -6.69
C GLY A 118 31.17 -11.23 -5.84
N LEU A 119 30.25 -10.57 -5.14
CA LEU A 119 30.57 -9.40 -4.31
C LEU A 119 31.51 -9.74 -3.15
N MET A 120 31.42 -10.93 -2.57
CA MET A 120 32.35 -11.37 -1.53
C MET A 120 33.76 -11.60 -2.06
N LEU A 121 33.91 -12.13 -3.29
CA LEU A 121 35.21 -12.26 -3.94
C LEU A 121 35.84 -10.88 -4.17
N ASP A 122 35.07 -9.93 -4.69
CA ASP A 122 35.50 -8.55 -4.89
C ASP A 122 35.90 -7.90 -3.56
N LEU A 123 35.07 -8.05 -2.52
CA LEU A 123 35.35 -7.53 -1.18
C LEU A 123 36.64 -8.13 -0.60
N GLN A 124 36.89 -9.42 -0.83
CA GLN A 124 38.11 -10.09 -0.39
C GLN A 124 39.35 -9.52 -1.10
N MET A 125 39.24 -9.21 -2.40
CA MET A 125 40.30 -8.55 -3.15
C MET A 125 40.55 -7.13 -2.64
N ASP A 126 39.50 -6.35 -2.39
CA ASP A 126 39.60 -4.99 -1.84
C ASP A 126 40.22 -5.00 -0.44
N TYR A 127 39.82 -5.96 0.40
CA TYR A 127 40.41 -6.16 1.72
C TYR A 127 41.91 -6.47 1.64
N GLN A 128 42.33 -7.37 0.74
CA GLN A 128 43.74 -7.67 0.52
C GLN A 128 44.51 -6.44 0.01
N ALA A 129 43.93 -5.66 -0.90
CA ALA A 129 44.53 -4.42 -1.37
C ALA A 129 44.74 -3.41 -0.24
N PHE A 130 43.76 -3.28 0.66
CA PHE A 130 43.86 -2.46 1.86
C PHE A 130 44.91 -2.98 2.85
N GLN A 131 44.96 -4.29 3.12
CA GLN A 131 46.00 -4.89 3.98
C GLN A 131 47.41 -4.61 3.47
N ASN A 132 47.62 -4.67 2.15
CA ASN A 132 48.90 -4.38 1.53
C ASN A 132 49.25 -2.88 1.55
N ARG A 133 48.26 -2.00 1.74
CA ARG A 133 48.41 -0.54 1.79
C ARG A 133 47.57 0.08 2.91
N PRO A 134 47.88 -0.18 4.18
CA PRO A 134 46.98 0.13 5.30
C PRO A 134 46.84 1.63 5.60
N LYS A 135 47.72 2.47 5.06
CA LYS A 135 47.65 3.94 5.16
C LYS A 135 46.95 4.59 3.96
N SER A 136 46.49 3.79 2.99
CA SER A 136 45.81 4.28 1.79
C SER A 136 44.34 4.47 2.09
N GLU A 137 43.91 5.74 2.11
CA GLU A 137 42.52 6.11 2.29
C GLU A 137 41.65 5.62 1.12
N GLU A 138 42.17 5.69 -0.11
CA GLU A 138 41.51 5.18 -1.32
C GLU A 138 41.24 3.66 -1.24
N SER A 139 42.17 2.89 -0.68
CA SER A 139 42.00 1.43 -0.52
C SER A 139 40.98 1.10 0.57
N PHE A 140 40.88 1.94 1.60
CA PHE A 140 39.89 1.80 2.66
C PHE A 140 38.48 2.16 2.17
N GLU A 141 38.35 3.25 1.41
CA GLU A 141 37.08 3.67 0.80
C GLU A 141 36.52 2.60 -0.14
N LYS A 142 37.37 2.02 -1.01
CA LYS A 142 36.95 0.92 -1.90
C LYS A 142 36.42 -0.29 -1.14
N PHE A 143 37.08 -0.66 -0.04
CA PHE A 143 36.60 -1.75 0.82
C PHE A 143 35.23 -1.43 1.44
N LEU A 144 35.02 -0.19 1.93
CA LEU A 144 33.73 0.24 2.46
C LEU A 144 32.63 0.26 1.39
N GLU A 145 32.93 0.72 0.18
CA GLU A 145 31.99 0.65 -0.95
C GLU A 145 31.57 -0.79 -1.27
N GLY A 146 32.50 -1.75 -1.19
CA GLY A 146 32.20 -3.17 -1.34
C GLY A 146 31.21 -3.67 -0.28
N VAL A 147 31.41 -3.28 0.99
CA VAL A 147 30.49 -3.61 2.09
C VAL A 147 29.10 -3.02 1.86
N ASP A 148 29.03 -1.75 1.44
CA ASP A 148 27.77 -1.06 1.19
C ASP A 148 26.98 -1.69 0.03
N LYS A 149 27.66 -2.10 -1.04
CA LYS A 149 27.01 -2.81 -2.16
C LYS A 149 26.39 -4.14 -1.72
N ILE A 150 27.08 -4.90 -0.87
CA ILE A 150 26.55 -6.15 -0.30
C ILE A 150 25.29 -5.86 0.53
N ASN A 151 25.36 -4.86 1.42
CA ASN A 151 24.21 -4.48 2.26
C ASN A 151 23.00 -4.06 1.41
N GLN A 152 23.20 -3.19 0.42
CA GLN A 152 22.13 -2.76 -0.48
C GLN A 152 21.49 -3.92 -1.25
N ARG A 153 22.30 -4.88 -1.72
CA ARG A 153 21.77 -6.04 -2.45
C ARG A 153 20.92 -6.92 -1.55
N ILE A 154 21.38 -7.16 -0.32
CA ILE A 154 20.63 -7.91 0.71
C ILE A 154 19.30 -7.21 1.02
N GLU A 155 19.31 -5.90 1.29
CA GLU A 155 18.09 -5.13 1.59
C GLU A 155 17.08 -5.17 0.44
N THR A 156 17.56 -5.00 -0.79
CA THR A 156 16.73 -5.05 -1.99
C THR A 156 16.05 -6.42 -2.13
N SER A 157 16.81 -7.50 -1.95
CA SER A 157 16.28 -8.86 -2.05
C SER A 157 15.29 -9.17 -0.92
N GLN A 158 15.58 -8.74 0.32
CA GLN A 158 14.66 -8.89 1.45
C GLN A 158 13.35 -8.13 1.23
N SER A 159 13.41 -6.91 0.68
CA SER A 159 12.22 -6.12 0.35
C SER A 159 11.35 -6.85 -0.68
N LEU A 160 11.97 -7.39 -1.73
CA LEU A 160 11.27 -8.16 -2.77
C LEU A 160 10.60 -9.42 -2.19
N ILE A 161 11.33 -10.19 -1.37
CA ILE A 161 10.78 -11.39 -0.71
C ILE A 161 9.58 -11.02 0.16
N ARG A 162 9.70 -10.01 1.03
CA ARG A 162 8.60 -9.54 1.89
C ARG A 162 7.39 -9.08 1.09
N ASN A 163 7.60 -8.41 -0.04
CA ASN A 163 6.50 -7.96 -0.90
C ASN A 163 5.78 -9.16 -1.54
N ILE A 164 6.51 -10.20 -1.96
CA ILE A 164 5.89 -11.41 -2.50
C ILE A 164 5.17 -12.22 -1.42
N GLU A 165 5.70 -12.30 -0.21
CA GLU A 165 5.03 -12.97 0.92
C GLU A 165 3.72 -12.27 1.29
N LYS A 166 3.72 -10.93 1.36
CA LYS A 166 2.49 -10.14 1.56
C LYS A 166 1.44 -10.32 0.45
N LEU A 167 1.87 -10.63 -0.77
CA LEU A 167 0.95 -10.91 -1.87
C LEU A 167 0.30 -12.30 -1.75
N LYS A 168 0.83 -13.19 -0.90
CA LYS A 168 0.31 -14.54 -0.67
C LYS A 168 -0.63 -14.64 0.54
N GLU A 169 -0.55 -13.70 1.48
CA GLU A 169 -1.45 -13.55 2.65
C GLU A 169 -2.81 -12.95 2.25
#